data_AF-A0A5D2C3D2-F1
#
_entry.id   AF-A0A5D2C3D2-F1
#
_cell.length_a   1.000
_cell.length_b   1.000
_cell.length_c   1.000
_cell.angle_alpha   90.00
_cell.angle_beta   90.00
_cell.angle_gamma   90.00
#
_symmetry.space_group_name_H-M   'P 1'
#
loop_
_entity.id
_entity.type
_entity.pdbx_description
1 polymer ?
#
loop_
_entity_poly.entity_id
_entity_poly.type
_entity_poly.pdbx_seq_one_letter_code
_entity_poly.pdbx_strand_id
1 'polypeptide(L)'
;MASQPLTFLFLLLLTASVLESSTSFEPNIRLPTTATIVPRSDIDDDLYCASWQLAVETNNAGSWAAIPSRCVPFVRDYMTGQRYASDCEVVANYSLAYASTVKIASDGKDAWVFDVDETLLTNLPYYRDHGFGSEIFNESCWDEWVAEAKAPAIPSSLKLYNGLKQMRFKIFVLTGRSEHQRNDTRKNLELAGYTGWEGLILRGASDGGTPATIFKSERRSVLVNEGYRIHGNSGDQWSDLLGFAVAKRSFKLPNPMYYIA
;
A
#
# COMPACT_ATOMS: atom_id res chain seq x y z
N MET A 1 45.69 -62.74 -37.18
CA MET A 1 44.87 -61.53 -37.45
C MET A 1 43.44 -61.91 -37.11
N ALA A 2 42.67 -61.31 -36.22
CA ALA A 2 42.79 -60.12 -35.38
C ALA A 2 41.99 -60.41 -34.10
N SER A 3 42.49 -59.95 -32.96
CA SER A 3 41.79 -59.91 -31.67
C SER A 3 40.96 -58.62 -31.59
N GLN A 4 39.68 -58.70 -31.22
CA GLN A 4 38.88 -57.55 -30.81
C GLN A 4 38.56 -57.68 -29.31
N PRO A 5 38.75 -56.64 -28.49
CA PRO A 5 38.24 -56.62 -27.13
C PRO A 5 36.83 -56.00 -27.08
N LEU A 6 35.96 -56.62 -26.28
CA LEU A 6 34.68 -56.05 -25.84
C LEU A 6 34.93 -54.71 -25.13
N THR A 7 34.34 -53.63 -25.64
CA THR A 7 34.31 -52.33 -24.97
C THR A 7 33.00 -52.23 -24.17
N PHE A 8 33.11 -52.20 -22.84
CA PHE A 8 32.02 -51.88 -21.93
C PHE A 8 31.66 -50.39 -22.08
N LEU A 9 30.43 -50.09 -22.51
CA LEU A 9 29.90 -48.73 -22.57
C LEU A 9 29.32 -48.37 -21.18
N PHE A 10 30.04 -47.54 -20.41
CA PHE A 10 29.54 -46.95 -19.17
C PHE A 10 28.58 -45.80 -19.52
N LEU A 11 27.30 -45.94 -19.19
CA LEU A 11 26.30 -44.88 -19.32
C LEU A 11 26.39 -43.97 -18.09
N LEU A 12 27.01 -42.79 -18.22
CA LEU A 12 27.00 -41.76 -17.18
C LEU A 12 25.64 -41.04 -17.18
N LEU A 13 24.85 -41.25 -16.13
CA LEU A 13 23.68 -40.43 -15.81
C LEU A 13 24.13 -39.07 -15.28
N LEU A 14 24.02 -38.03 -16.10
CA LEU A 14 24.19 -36.63 -15.69
C LEU A 14 22.92 -36.17 -14.97
N THR A 15 22.95 -36.15 -13.64
CA THR A 15 21.97 -35.44 -12.82
C THR A 15 22.26 -33.93 -12.91
N ALA A 16 21.45 -33.21 -13.68
CA ALA A 16 21.49 -31.75 -13.69
C ALA A 16 20.94 -31.23 -12.35
N SER A 17 21.82 -30.75 -11.48
CA SER A 17 21.45 -29.98 -10.30
C SER A 17 20.93 -28.61 -10.75
N VAL A 18 19.63 -28.39 -10.63
CA VAL A 18 19.04 -27.05 -10.76
C VAL A 18 19.46 -26.28 -9.52
N LEU A 19 20.45 -25.39 -9.66
CA LEU A 19 20.70 -24.36 -8.67
C LEU A 19 19.54 -23.36 -8.74
N GLU A 20 18.59 -23.47 -7.81
CA GLU A 20 17.68 -22.36 -7.53
C GLU A 20 18.52 -21.21 -6.98
N SER A 21 18.84 -20.23 -7.83
CA SER A 21 19.41 -18.98 -7.36
C SER A 21 18.32 -18.22 -6.60
N SER A 22 18.27 -18.40 -5.28
CA SER A 22 17.54 -17.49 -4.41
C SER A 22 18.27 -16.14 -4.42
N THR A 23 17.99 -15.29 -5.41
CA THR A 23 18.44 -13.90 -5.37
C THR A 23 17.73 -13.24 -4.19
N SER A 24 18.42 -13.13 -3.06
CA SER A 24 17.98 -12.31 -1.95
C SER A 24 17.86 -10.88 -2.47
N PHE A 25 16.63 -10.36 -2.57
CA PHE A 25 16.40 -8.95 -2.83
C PHE A 25 16.90 -8.17 -1.60
N GLU A 26 18.15 -7.73 -1.64
CA GLU A 26 18.63 -6.68 -0.76
C GLU A 26 18.00 -5.37 -1.26
N PRO A 27 17.11 -4.72 -0.49
CA PRO A 27 16.59 -3.43 -0.90
C PRO A 27 17.75 -2.44 -0.99
N ASN A 28 17.94 -1.83 -2.16
CA ASN A 28 18.97 -0.80 -2.37
C ASN A 28 18.76 0.45 -1.50
N ILE A 29 17.60 0.57 -0.85
CA ILE A 29 17.23 1.67 0.05
C ILE A 29 17.08 1.11 1.47
N ARG A 30 17.88 1.63 2.40
CA ARG A 30 17.79 1.30 3.83
C ARG A 30 16.91 2.31 4.54
N LEU A 31 15.89 1.82 5.22
CA LEU A 31 14.96 2.65 5.99
C LEU A 31 15.37 2.69 7.47
N PRO A 32 15.09 3.79 8.19
CA PRO A 32 15.41 3.90 9.60
C PRO A 32 14.63 2.87 10.42
N THR A 33 15.30 2.21 11.38
CA THR A 33 14.69 1.20 12.25
C THR A 33 14.02 1.80 13.48
N THR A 34 14.50 2.96 13.97
CA THR A 34 13.87 3.76 15.04
C THR A 34 14.52 5.15 15.07
N ALA A 35 13.76 6.21 15.34
CA ALA A 35 14.31 7.54 15.57
C ALA A 35 13.78 8.14 16.88
N THR A 36 14.69 8.60 17.74
CA THR A 36 14.43 9.58 18.79
C THR A 36 15.08 10.89 18.36
N ILE A 37 14.29 11.81 17.82
CA ILE A 37 14.76 13.16 17.51
C ILE A 37 14.20 14.10 18.57
N VAL A 38 15.10 14.79 19.30
CA VAL A 38 14.73 15.86 20.23
C VAL A 38 14.60 17.16 19.42
N PRO A 39 13.41 17.76 19.29
CA PRO A 39 13.26 19.03 18.57
C PRO A 39 13.96 20.16 19.32
N ARG A 40 14.64 21.05 18.59
CA ARG A 40 15.05 22.36 19.13
C ARG A 40 13.82 23.24 19.31
N SER A 41 13.74 23.94 20.44
CA SER A 41 12.57 24.72 20.89
C SER A 41 12.29 26.00 20.10
N ASP A 42 13.25 26.49 19.31
CA ASP A 42 13.23 27.89 18.83
C ASP A 42 12.74 28.06 17.37
N ILE A 43 12.28 26.97 16.74
CA ILE A 43 11.78 27.00 15.34
C ILE A 43 10.27 27.20 15.36
N ASP A 44 9.74 28.02 14.45
CA ASP A 44 8.31 28.19 14.17
C ASP A 44 7.59 26.84 13.97
N ASP A 45 6.39 26.69 14.54
CA ASP A 45 5.64 25.43 14.54
C ASP A 45 5.25 25.02 13.12
N ASP A 46 4.73 25.92 12.28
CA ASP A 46 4.31 25.59 10.92
C ASP A 46 5.50 25.16 10.07
N LEU A 47 6.62 25.87 10.18
CA LEU A 47 7.86 25.50 9.48
C LEU A 47 8.39 24.13 9.91
N TYR A 48 8.40 23.85 11.22
CA TYR A 48 8.82 22.57 11.75
C TYR A 48 7.89 21.45 11.28
N CYS A 49 6.57 21.67 11.35
CA CYS A 49 5.58 20.65 11.05
C CYS A 49 5.48 20.33 9.56
N ALA A 50 5.69 21.32 8.68
CA ALA A 50 5.89 21.08 7.26
C ALA A 50 7.14 20.22 6.98
N SER A 51 8.24 20.49 7.69
CA SER A 51 9.47 19.70 7.56
C SER A 51 9.30 18.27 8.11
N TRP A 52 8.59 18.13 9.23
CA TRP A 52 8.26 16.83 9.81
C TRP A 52 7.34 16.03 8.88
N GLN A 53 6.29 16.64 8.32
CA GLN A 53 5.43 16.00 7.33
C GLN A 53 6.24 15.48 6.14
N LEU A 54 7.13 16.30 5.58
CA LEU A 54 8.01 15.85 4.50
C LEU A 54 8.83 14.62 4.94
N ALA A 55 9.39 14.63 6.15
CA ALA A 55 10.15 13.51 6.67
C ALA A 55 9.30 12.24 6.87
N VAL A 56 8.03 12.36 7.26
CA VAL A 56 7.05 11.26 7.30
C VAL A 56 6.81 10.72 5.90
N GLU A 57 6.47 11.60 4.95
CA GLU A 57 6.12 11.21 3.57
C GLU A 57 7.29 10.55 2.83
N THR A 58 8.52 10.96 3.09
CA THR A 58 9.72 10.34 2.50
C THR A 58 10.32 9.21 3.35
N ASN A 59 9.61 8.77 4.40
CA ASN A 59 10.02 7.71 5.33
C ASN A 59 11.33 7.95 6.10
N ASN A 60 11.76 9.20 6.21
CA ASN A 60 12.92 9.58 7.04
C ASN A 60 12.58 9.57 8.54
N ALA A 61 11.31 9.81 8.89
CA ALA A 61 10.85 9.78 10.28
C ALA A 61 10.87 8.36 10.90
N GLY A 62 10.81 7.32 10.07
CA GLY A 62 10.67 5.93 10.52
C GLY A 62 9.33 5.70 11.24
N SER A 63 9.32 4.78 12.21
CA SER A 63 8.13 4.47 13.00
C SER A 63 7.84 5.53 14.07
N TRP A 64 6.58 5.94 14.18
CA TRP A 64 6.08 6.86 15.21
C TRP A 64 4.66 6.46 15.64
N ALA A 65 4.29 6.81 16.88
CA ALA A 65 3.05 6.36 17.51
C ALA A 65 1.90 7.38 17.47
N ALA A 66 2.23 8.66 17.45
CA ALA A 66 1.28 9.77 17.37
C ALA A 66 1.98 10.99 16.76
N ILE A 67 1.21 11.92 16.19
CA ILE A 67 1.76 13.16 15.66
C ILE A 67 2.37 14.01 16.80
N PRO A 68 3.46 14.77 16.57
CA PRO A 68 3.97 15.70 17.58
C PRO A 68 2.86 16.67 18.01
N SER A 69 2.72 16.92 19.32
CA SER A 69 1.64 17.77 19.87
C SER A 69 1.63 19.17 19.25
N ARG A 70 2.82 19.73 18.95
CA ARG A 70 2.98 21.01 18.24
C ARG A 70 2.45 21.01 16.81
N CYS A 71 2.31 19.84 16.19
CA CYS A 71 1.88 19.68 14.80
C CYS A 71 0.40 19.34 14.63
N VAL A 72 -0.38 19.20 15.71
CA VAL A 72 -1.83 18.95 15.62
C VAL A 72 -2.55 20.03 14.80
N PRO A 73 -2.34 21.34 15.03
CA PRO A 73 -2.99 22.38 14.23
C PRO A 73 -2.60 22.30 12.75
N PHE A 74 -1.31 22.10 12.47
CA PHE A 74 -0.79 21.96 11.12
C PHE A 74 -1.41 20.76 10.38
N VAL A 75 -1.46 19.58 11.01
CA VAL A 75 -2.03 18.36 10.41
C VAL A 75 -3.52 18.53 10.14
N ARG A 76 -4.27 19.10 11.09
CA ARG A 76 -5.69 19.44 10.88
C ARG A 76 -5.87 20.34 9.67
N ASP A 77 -5.11 21.43 9.60
CA ASP A 77 -5.26 22.44 8.55
C ASP A 77 -4.82 21.87 7.18
N TYR A 78 -3.80 21.01 7.16
CA TYR A 78 -3.39 20.27 5.96
C TYR A 78 -4.50 19.33 5.48
N MET A 79 -4.99 18.42 6.35
CA MET A 79 -5.95 17.38 5.99
C MET A 79 -7.33 17.92 5.59
N THR A 80 -7.72 19.07 6.18
CA THR A 80 -8.99 19.74 5.85
C THR A 80 -8.86 20.78 4.74
N GLY A 81 -7.62 21.12 4.36
CA GLY A 81 -7.31 22.18 3.41
C GLY A 81 -7.17 21.72 1.96
N GLN A 82 -7.01 22.71 1.08
CA GLN A 82 -6.82 22.46 -0.36
C GLN A 82 -5.48 21.78 -0.67
N ARG A 83 -4.51 21.86 0.24
CA ARG A 83 -3.18 21.27 0.02
C ARG A 83 -3.26 19.74 -0.07
N TYR A 84 -3.93 19.09 0.87
CA TYR A 84 -4.13 17.64 0.84
C TYR A 84 -4.84 17.19 -0.45
N ALA A 85 -5.93 17.88 -0.83
CA ALA A 85 -6.64 17.60 -2.07
C ALA A 85 -5.74 17.75 -3.31
N SER A 86 -4.93 18.82 -3.37
CA SER A 86 -3.97 19.05 -4.45
C SER A 86 -2.89 17.98 -4.52
N ASP A 87 -2.33 17.55 -3.38
CA ASP A 87 -1.30 16.51 -3.34
C ASP A 87 -1.87 15.16 -3.83
N CYS A 88 -3.07 14.80 -3.36
CA CYS A 88 -3.81 13.61 -3.83
C CYS A 88 -4.13 13.67 -5.33
N GLU A 89 -4.48 14.85 -5.87
CA GLU A 89 -4.74 15.02 -7.31
C GLU A 89 -3.47 14.85 -8.15
N VAL A 90 -2.34 15.41 -7.70
CA VAL A 90 -1.05 15.27 -8.38
C VAL A 90 -0.63 13.80 -8.46
N VAL A 91 -0.76 13.06 -7.36
CA VAL A 91 -0.47 11.60 -7.34
C VAL A 91 -1.39 10.86 -8.31
N ALA A 92 -2.70 11.12 -8.28
CA ALA A 92 -3.66 10.50 -9.19
C ALA A 92 -3.36 10.80 -10.68
N ASN A 93 -2.94 12.02 -11.00
CA ASN A 93 -2.57 12.40 -12.36
C ASN A 93 -1.30 11.67 -12.83
N TYR A 94 -0.28 11.54 -11.98
CA TYR A 94 0.91 10.72 -12.30
C TYR A 94 0.56 9.24 -12.48
N SER A 95 -0.35 8.71 -11.67
CA SER A 95 -0.88 7.35 -11.81
C SER A 95 -1.57 7.14 -13.15
N LEU A 96 -2.49 8.03 -13.53
CA LEU A 96 -3.19 7.97 -14.82
C LEU A 96 -2.23 8.11 -16.01
N ALA A 97 -1.27 9.03 -15.92
CA ALA A 97 -0.26 9.22 -16.96
C ALA A 97 0.54 7.93 -17.16
N TYR A 98 1.00 7.30 -16.06
CA TYR A 98 1.68 6.00 -16.13
C TYR A 98 0.78 4.90 -16.71
N ALA A 99 -0.45 4.77 -16.20
CA ALA A 99 -1.41 3.78 -16.65
C ALA A 99 -1.64 3.84 -18.17
N SER A 100 -1.71 5.05 -18.74
CA SER A 100 -1.90 5.27 -20.17
C SER A 100 -0.73 4.77 -21.04
N THR A 101 0.45 4.58 -20.45
CA THR A 101 1.63 4.01 -21.15
C THR A 101 1.64 2.49 -21.18
N VAL A 102 0.81 1.84 -20.36
CA VAL A 102 0.76 0.38 -20.25
C VAL A 102 -0.03 -0.21 -21.42
N LYS A 103 0.59 -1.15 -22.15
CA LYS A 103 -0.09 -1.97 -23.14
C LYS A 103 -0.83 -3.11 -22.44
N ILE A 104 -2.14 -2.95 -22.26
CA ILE A 104 -3.01 -3.98 -21.67
C ILE A 104 -3.11 -5.18 -22.62
N ALA A 105 -2.78 -6.35 -22.12
CA ALA A 105 -2.91 -7.61 -22.84
C ALA A 105 -4.36 -8.12 -22.80
N SER A 106 -4.70 -8.98 -23.75
CA SER A 106 -6.06 -9.53 -23.89
C SER A 106 -6.37 -10.68 -22.92
N ASP A 107 -5.40 -11.15 -22.15
CA ASP A 107 -5.54 -12.28 -21.21
C ASP A 107 -6.25 -11.89 -19.89
N GLY A 108 -6.55 -10.60 -19.70
CA GLY A 108 -7.22 -10.10 -18.50
C GLY A 108 -6.37 -10.24 -17.24
N LYS A 109 -5.04 -10.17 -17.37
CA LYS A 109 -4.11 -10.32 -16.23
C LYS A 109 -3.35 -9.04 -15.87
N ASP A 110 -3.66 -7.89 -16.47
CA ASP A 110 -3.04 -6.61 -16.08
C ASP A 110 -3.78 -5.98 -14.91
N ALA A 111 -3.11 -5.91 -13.76
CA ALA A 111 -3.73 -5.54 -12.49
C ALA A 111 -3.23 -4.21 -11.91
N TRP A 112 -4.09 -3.59 -11.11
CA TRP A 112 -3.78 -2.47 -10.23
C TRP A 112 -4.29 -2.77 -8.82
N VAL A 113 -3.45 -2.52 -7.81
CA VAL A 113 -3.80 -2.75 -6.41
C VAL A 113 -4.06 -1.41 -5.71
N PHE A 114 -5.10 -1.37 -4.88
CA PHE A 114 -5.41 -0.24 -4.02
C PHE A 114 -5.50 -0.67 -2.56
N ASP A 115 -4.90 0.11 -1.67
CA ASP A 115 -5.34 0.16 -0.28
C ASP A 115 -6.73 0.85 -0.14
N VAL A 116 -7.36 0.80 1.05
CA VAL A 116 -8.66 1.44 1.33
C VAL A 116 -8.51 2.72 2.15
N ASP A 117 -7.91 2.66 3.33
CA ASP A 117 -8.00 3.71 4.35
C ASP A 117 -7.00 4.82 4.04
N GLU A 118 -7.46 6.07 3.96
CA GLU A 118 -6.69 7.22 3.44
C GLU A 118 -6.17 7.05 1.98
N THR A 119 -6.65 6.01 1.29
CA THR A 119 -6.30 5.71 -0.11
C THR A 119 -7.50 5.82 -1.05
N LEU A 120 -8.54 5.01 -0.84
CA LEU A 120 -9.81 5.10 -1.57
C LEU A 120 -10.85 5.88 -0.75
N LEU A 121 -10.94 5.54 0.54
CA LEU A 121 -11.84 6.19 1.50
C LEU A 121 -11.03 7.09 2.41
N THR A 122 -11.58 8.25 2.79
CA THR A 122 -11.00 9.04 3.87
C THR A 122 -11.78 8.81 5.16
N ASN A 123 -11.04 8.53 6.23
CA ASN A 123 -11.51 8.42 7.58
C ASN A 123 -11.30 9.73 8.36
N LEU A 124 -11.03 10.83 7.65
CA LEU A 124 -10.93 12.17 8.24
C LEU A 124 -12.11 12.52 9.16
N PRO A 125 -13.39 12.15 8.87
CA PRO A 125 -14.47 12.41 9.83
C PRO A 125 -14.26 11.71 11.18
N TYR A 126 -13.73 10.48 11.21
CA TYR A 126 -13.34 9.80 12.44
C TYR A 126 -12.20 10.54 13.14
N TYR A 127 -11.13 10.87 12.39
CA TYR A 127 -9.96 11.54 12.96
C TYR A 127 -10.22 12.97 13.45
N ARG A 128 -11.27 13.64 12.97
CA ARG A 128 -11.71 14.94 13.51
C ARG A 128 -12.12 14.84 14.99
N ASP A 129 -12.71 13.72 15.36
CA ASP A 129 -13.18 13.45 16.72
C ASP A 129 -12.11 12.74 17.57
N HIS A 130 -10.99 12.34 16.97
CA HIS A 130 -9.87 11.61 17.59
C HIS A 130 -8.52 12.32 17.39
N GLY A 131 -8.52 13.66 17.47
CA GLY A 131 -7.31 14.47 17.56
C GLY A 131 -6.39 14.47 16.33
N PHE A 132 -6.89 14.11 15.14
CA PHE A 132 -6.13 14.09 13.88
C PHE A 132 -4.83 13.27 13.94
N GLY A 133 -4.80 12.23 14.77
CA GLY A 133 -3.61 11.38 14.97
C GLY A 133 -2.79 11.69 16.22
N SER A 134 -3.25 12.61 17.08
CA SER A 134 -2.63 12.83 18.40
C SER A 134 -3.06 11.80 19.46
N GLU A 135 -4.18 11.13 19.23
CA GLU A 135 -4.74 10.13 20.14
C GLU A 135 -4.26 8.73 19.77
N ILE A 136 -4.12 7.87 20.77
CA ILE A 136 -3.78 6.46 20.55
C ILE A 136 -4.97 5.75 19.92
N PHE A 137 -4.70 4.98 18.87
CA PHE A 137 -5.70 4.21 18.14
C PHE A 137 -6.49 3.27 19.07
N ASN A 138 -7.81 3.29 18.95
CA ASN A 138 -8.73 2.41 19.67
C ASN A 138 -9.50 1.54 18.68
N GLU A 139 -9.28 0.23 18.76
CA GLU A 139 -9.89 -0.74 17.84
C GLU A 139 -11.42 -0.78 17.95
N SER A 140 -11.98 -0.66 19.16
CA SER A 140 -13.44 -0.69 19.35
C SER A 140 -14.13 0.54 18.76
N CYS A 141 -13.58 1.74 18.97
CA CYS A 141 -14.11 2.96 18.36
C CYS A 141 -13.98 2.92 16.82
N TRP A 142 -12.91 2.31 16.32
CA TRP A 142 -12.71 2.10 14.90
C TRP A 142 -13.73 1.12 14.30
N ASP A 143 -14.04 0.02 14.98
CA ASP A 143 -15.06 -0.93 14.54
C ASP A 143 -16.44 -0.28 14.45
N GLU A 144 -16.79 0.56 15.41
CA GLU A 144 -18.02 1.36 15.38
C GLU A 144 -18.05 2.29 14.17
N TRP A 145 -16.96 3.01 13.89
CA TRP A 145 -16.83 3.88 12.72
C TRP A 145 -16.98 3.12 11.40
N VAL A 146 -16.30 1.98 11.25
CA VAL A 146 -16.37 1.15 10.04
C VAL A 146 -17.78 0.63 9.82
N ALA A 147 -18.49 0.22 10.88
CA ALA A 147 -19.87 -0.26 10.82
C ALA A 147 -20.86 0.81 10.32
N GLU A 148 -20.55 2.10 10.50
CA GLU A 148 -21.38 3.17 9.95
C GLU A 148 -21.38 3.19 8.41
N ALA A 149 -20.30 2.75 7.77
CA ALA A 149 -20.12 2.75 6.31
C ALA A 149 -20.30 4.14 5.66
N LYS A 150 -19.81 5.20 6.32
CA LYS A 150 -19.95 6.61 5.89
C LYS A 150 -18.63 7.28 5.48
N ALA A 151 -17.52 6.57 5.45
CA ALA A 151 -16.24 7.14 5.04
C ALA A 151 -16.35 7.66 3.58
N PRO A 152 -16.12 8.95 3.31
CA PRO A 152 -16.24 9.50 1.95
C PRO A 152 -15.15 8.97 1.01
N ALA A 153 -15.43 8.97 -0.30
CA ALA A 153 -14.37 8.77 -1.30
C ALA A 153 -13.37 9.93 -1.28
N ILE A 154 -12.08 9.62 -1.50
CA ILE A 154 -11.10 10.62 -1.90
C ILE A 154 -11.34 10.94 -3.39
N PRO A 155 -11.71 12.19 -3.77
CA PRO A 155 -12.18 12.48 -5.12
C PRO A 155 -11.19 12.13 -6.23
N SER A 156 -9.90 12.42 -6.02
CA SER A 156 -8.85 12.10 -7.01
C SER A 156 -8.62 10.59 -7.14
N SER A 157 -8.73 9.84 -6.04
CA SER A 157 -8.67 8.37 -6.05
C SER A 157 -9.85 7.75 -6.78
N LEU A 158 -11.07 8.29 -6.61
CA LEU A 158 -12.24 7.85 -7.38
C LEU A 158 -12.08 8.11 -8.89
N LYS A 159 -11.53 9.27 -9.26
CA LYS A 159 -11.19 9.59 -10.66
C LYS A 159 -10.16 8.60 -11.22
N LEU A 160 -9.09 8.31 -10.48
CA LEU A 160 -8.08 7.33 -10.87
C LEU A 160 -8.70 5.93 -11.04
N TYR A 161 -9.44 5.44 -10.04
CA TYR A 161 -10.07 4.12 -10.04
C TYR A 161 -10.97 3.93 -11.28
N ASN A 162 -11.81 4.91 -11.58
CA ASN A 162 -12.68 4.87 -12.74
C ASN A 162 -11.91 4.94 -14.08
N GLY A 163 -10.84 5.75 -14.15
CA GLY A 163 -9.96 5.79 -15.31
C GLY A 163 -9.27 4.45 -15.58
N LEU A 164 -8.79 3.77 -14.54
CA LEU A 164 -8.17 2.44 -14.65
C LEU A 164 -9.18 1.39 -15.13
N LYS A 165 -10.42 1.43 -14.64
CA LYS A 165 -11.50 0.57 -15.15
C LYS A 165 -11.77 0.78 -16.63
N GLN A 166 -11.82 2.04 -17.08
CA GLN A 166 -12.01 2.36 -18.50
C GLN A 166 -10.85 1.83 -19.36
N MET A 167 -9.64 1.83 -18.81
CA MET A 167 -8.45 1.23 -19.42
C MET A 167 -8.40 -0.31 -19.28
N ARG A 168 -9.40 -0.94 -18.68
CA ARG A 168 -9.54 -2.40 -18.50
C ARG A 168 -8.51 -3.04 -17.55
N PHE A 169 -7.91 -2.27 -16.66
CA PHE A 169 -7.15 -2.85 -15.55
C PHE A 169 -8.06 -3.68 -14.63
N LYS A 170 -7.50 -4.78 -14.13
CA LYS A 170 -8.08 -5.62 -13.09
C LYS A 170 -7.76 -5.04 -11.72
N ILE A 171 -8.77 -4.53 -11.03
CA ILE A 171 -8.56 -3.84 -9.76
C ILE A 171 -8.70 -4.81 -8.59
N PHE A 172 -7.69 -4.87 -7.74
CA PHE A 172 -7.73 -5.55 -6.45
C PHE A 172 -7.68 -4.54 -5.32
N VAL A 173 -8.56 -4.71 -4.35
CA VAL A 173 -8.59 -3.92 -3.12
C VAL A 173 -7.95 -4.75 -2.01
N LEU A 174 -6.88 -4.25 -1.41
CA LEU A 174 -6.07 -4.93 -0.40
C LEU A 174 -5.88 -4.03 0.81
N THR A 175 -6.63 -4.30 1.87
CA THR A 175 -6.70 -3.43 3.06
C THR A 175 -6.18 -4.14 4.32
N GLY A 176 -5.71 -3.33 5.27
CA GLY A 176 -5.38 -3.77 6.62
C GLY A 176 -6.60 -4.06 7.51
N ARG A 177 -7.82 -3.73 7.08
CA ARG A 177 -9.05 -4.08 7.79
C ARG A 177 -9.20 -5.59 7.99
N SER A 178 -9.86 -5.97 9.07
CA SER A 178 -10.07 -7.37 9.45
C SER A 178 -11.29 -7.98 8.74
N GLU A 179 -11.27 -9.29 8.47
CA GLU A 179 -12.33 -10.01 7.76
C GLU A 179 -13.74 -9.80 8.36
N HIS A 180 -13.85 -9.60 9.66
CA HIS A 180 -15.14 -9.33 10.30
C HIS A 180 -15.78 -8.00 9.82
N GLN A 181 -14.97 -7.05 9.34
CA GLN A 181 -15.40 -5.76 8.79
C GLN A 181 -15.72 -5.82 7.28
N ARG A 182 -15.67 -7.00 6.65
CA ARG A 182 -15.78 -7.16 5.19
C ARG A 182 -17.07 -6.56 4.62
N ASN A 183 -18.20 -6.82 5.27
CA ASN A 183 -19.49 -6.40 4.74
C ASN A 183 -19.66 -4.89 4.82
N ASP A 184 -19.25 -4.28 5.93
CA ASP A 184 -19.32 -2.83 6.10
C ASP A 184 -18.33 -2.11 5.19
N THR A 185 -17.13 -2.67 5.02
CA THR A 185 -16.12 -2.16 4.06
C THR A 185 -16.64 -2.22 2.62
N ARG A 186 -17.22 -3.36 2.20
CA ARG A 186 -17.85 -3.48 0.87
C ARG A 186 -18.94 -2.43 0.68
N LYS A 187 -19.86 -2.35 1.64
CA LYS A 187 -20.98 -1.40 1.61
C LYS A 187 -20.48 0.04 1.48
N ASN A 188 -19.47 0.41 2.27
CA ASN A 188 -18.91 1.76 2.22
C ASN A 188 -18.27 2.05 0.86
N LEU A 189 -17.46 1.13 0.31
CA LEU A 189 -16.83 1.28 -1.00
C LEU A 189 -17.89 1.50 -2.10
N GLU A 190 -18.96 0.70 -2.09
CA GLU A 190 -20.07 0.81 -3.05
C GLU A 190 -20.80 2.16 -2.92
N LEU A 191 -21.14 2.57 -1.70
CA LEU A 191 -21.77 3.87 -1.43
C LEU A 191 -20.88 5.05 -1.83
N ALA A 192 -19.56 4.91 -1.69
CA ALA A 192 -18.58 5.89 -2.11
C ALA A 192 -18.32 5.90 -3.63
N GLY A 193 -18.96 5.00 -4.39
CA GLY A 193 -18.90 4.93 -5.85
C GLY A 193 -17.84 3.98 -6.41
N TYR A 194 -17.13 3.24 -5.57
CA TYR A 194 -16.22 2.18 -6.00
C TYR A 194 -17.00 0.89 -6.24
N THR A 195 -16.89 0.33 -7.44
CA THR A 195 -17.57 -0.92 -7.82
C THR A 195 -16.72 -1.69 -8.83
N GLY A 196 -16.93 -3.00 -8.95
CA GLY A 196 -16.34 -3.81 -10.02
C GLY A 196 -14.84 -4.08 -9.84
N TRP A 197 -14.36 -4.16 -8.59
CA TRP A 197 -13.08 -4.79 -8.29
C TRP A 197 -13.17 -6.31 -8.50
N GLU A 198 -12.04 -6.94 -8.80
CA GLU A 198 -11.90 -8.39 -8.98
C GLU A 198 -11.77 -9.12 -7.63
N GLY A 199 -11.17 -8.47 -6.63
CA GLY A 199 -11.02 -9.03 -5.30
C GLY A 199 -10.99 -7.95 -4.22
N LEU A 200 -11.58 -8.28 -3.06
CA LEU A 200 -11.50 -7.50 -1.83
C LEU A 200 -10.81 -8.38 -0.78
N ILE A 201 -9.57 -8.06 -0.45
CA ILE A 201 -8.67 -8.86 0.37
C ILE A 201 -8.48 -8.14 1.71
N LEU A 202 -8.84 -8.81 2.80
CA LEU A 202 -8.77 -8.31 4.18
C LEU A 202 -7.86 -9.23 5.00
N ARG A 203 -7.52 -8.81 6.22
CA ARG A 203 -6.78 -9.63 7.19
C ARG A 203 -7.67 -10.72 7.77
N GLY A 204 -7.27 -11.97 7.57
CA GLY A 204 -7.89 -13.13 8.21
C GLY A 204 -7.44 -13.31 9.65
N ALA A 205 -8.06 -14.24 10.36
CA ALA A 205 -7.74 -14.55 11.75
C ALA A 205 -6.27 -14.97 11.96
N SER A 206 -5.65 -15.59 10.95
CA SER A 206 -4.23 -15.99 10.98
C SER A 206 -3.24 -14.84 10.76
N ASP A 207 -3.71 -13.67 10.34
CA ASP A 207 -2.86 -12.52 10.01
C ASP A 207 -2.63 -11.58 11.21
N GLY A 208 -3.08 -11.98 12.41
CA GLY A 208 -2.94 -11.22 13.66
C GLY A 208 -1.47 -11.03 14.05
N GLY A 209 -1.07 -9.78 14.30
CA GLY A 209 0.31 -9.42 14.64
C GLY A 209 1.30 -9.40 13.46
N THR A 210 0.88 -9.86 12.27
CA THR A 210 1.73 -9.80 11.07
C THR A 210 1.87 -8.34 10.59
N PRO A 211 3.10 -7.81 10.43
CA PRO A 211 3.31 -6.46 9.90
C PRO A 211 2.58 -6.25 8.58
N ALA A 212 2.04 -5.05 8.34
CA ALA A 212 1.29 -4.74 7.13
C ALA A 212 2.13 -4.94 5.87
N THR A 213 3.42 -4.57 5.92
CA THR A 213 4.35 -4.83 4.81
C THR A 213 4.39 -6.31 4.44
N ILE A 214 4.44 -7.22 5.43
CA ILE A 214 4.51 -8.67 5.19
C ILE A 214 3.18 -9.19 4.67
N PHE A 215 2.08 -8.93 5.39
CA PHE A 215 0.74 -9.36 4.99
C PHE A 215 0.42 -8.91 3.56
N LYS A 216 0.61 -7.63 3.24
CA LYS A 216 0.29 -7.11 1.90
C LYS A 216 1.22 -7.68 0.83
N SER A 217 2.49 -7.90 1.14
CA SER A 217 3.41 -8.57 0.21
C SER A 217 2.98 -10.00 -0.11
N GLU A 218 2.58 -10.78 0.91
CA GLU A 218 2.06 -12.14 0.70
C GLU A 218 0.82 -12.15 -0.18
N ARG A 219 -0.13 -11.26 0.09
CA ARG A 219 -1.36 -11.17 -0.73
C ARG A 219 -1.07 -10.75 -2.16
N ARG A 220 -0.09 -9.85 -2.40
CA ARG A 220 0.37 -9.55 -3.77
C ARG A 220 1.06 -10.74 -4.44
N SER A 221 1.85 -11.53 -3.70
CA SER A 221 2.45 -12.75 -4.24
C SER A 221 1.41 -13.76 -4.70
N VAL A 222 0.29 -13.90 -3.99
CA VAL A 222 -0.83 -14.74 -4.44
C VAL A 222 -1.34 -14.27 -5.81
N LEU A 223 -1.57 -12.96 -5.99
CA LEU A 223 -2.00 -12.42 -7.28
C LEU A 223 -0.98 -12.67 -8.40
N VAL A 224 0.31 -12.46 -8.12
CA VAL A 224 1.39 -12.74 -9.09
C VAL A 224 1.43 -14.23 -9.47
N ASN A 225 1.28 -15.13 -8.49
CA ASN A 225 1.25 -16.58 -8.72
C ASN A 225 0.00 -17.02 -9.50
N GLU A 226 -1.11 -16.31 -9.38
CA GLU A 226 -2.30 -16.46 -10.22
C GLU A 226 -2.13 -15.89 -11.65
N GLY A 227 -0.94 -15.36 -11.96
CA GLY A 227 -0.56 -14.84 -13.26
C GLY A 227 -0.86 -13.36 -13.48
N TYR A 228 -1.30 -12.63 -12.46
CA TYR A 228 -1.52 -11.18 -12.59
C TYR A 228 -0.19 -10.41 -12.69
N ARG A 229 -0.15 -9.45 -13.60
CA ARG A 229 0.91 -8.45 -13.74
C ARG A 229 0.46 -7.19 -13.02
N ILE A 230 0.98 -6.96 -11.82
CA ILE A 230 0.67 -5.77 -11.04
C ILE A 230 1.48 -4.59 -11.61
N HIS A 231 0.85 -3.73 -12.41
CA HIS A 231 1.55 -2.55 -12.97
C HIS A 231 1.58 -1.41 -11.97
N GLY A 232 0.48 -1.17 -11.28
CA GLY A 232 0.35 -0.08 -10.31
C GLY A 232 -0.09 -0.57 -8.93
N ASN A 233 0.42 0.07 -7.89
CA ASN A 233 -0.06 -0.09 -6.52
C ASN A 233 -0.18 1.29 -5.87
N SER A 234 -1.35 1.59 -5.32
CA SER A 234 -1.68 2.88 -4.71
C SER A 234 -2.02 2.67 -3.24
N GLY A 235 -1.35 3.42 -2.36
CA GLY A 235 -1.52 3.33 -0.91
C GLY A 235 -1.00 4.57 -0.20
N ASP A 236 -1.52 4.86 0.98
CA ASP A 236 -1.14 5.99 1.81
C ASP A 236 0.01 5.65 2.78
N GLN A 237 0.39 4.38 2.91
CA GLN A 237 1.49 3.94 3.74
C GLN A 237 2.61 3.32 2.91
N TRP A 238 3.85 3.45 3.38
CA TRP A 238 4.97 2.73 2.77
C TRP A 238 4.83 1.21 2.91
N SER A 239 4.14 0.73 3.96
CA SER A 239 3.80 -0.68 4.14
C SER A 239 2.92 -1.25 3.01
N ASP A 240 2.20 -0.39 2.29
CA ASP A 240 1.38 -0.83 1.15
C ASP A 240 2.22 -1.10 -0.07
N LEU A 241 3.36 -0.42 -0.18
CA LEU A 241 4.12 -0.25 -1.42
C LEU A 241 5.46 -0.99 -1.41
N LEU A 242 5.97 -1.31 -0.23
CA LEU A 242 7.26 -1.97 -0.01
C LEU A 242 7.10 -3.48 0.27
N GLY A 243 8.24 -4.14 0.49
CA GLY A 243 8.35 -5.57 0.71
C GLY A 243 8.65 -6.33 -0.58
N PHE A 244 7.92 -7.41 -0.84
CA PHE A 244 8.07 -8.23 -2.05
C PHE A 244 6.79 -8.26 -2.87
N ALA A 245 6.85 -8.87 -4.07
CA ALA A 245 5.78 -8.81 -5.07
C ALA A 245 5.28 -7.37 -5.30
N VAL A 246 6.21 -6.43 -5.36
CA VAL A 246 5.92 -5.01 -5.60
C VAL A 246 5.40 -4.81 -7.02
N ALA A 247 4.53 -3.81 -7.19
CA ALA A 247 4.07 -3.42 -8.51
C ALA A 247 5.24 -2.87 -9.35
N LYS A 248 5.05 -2.82 -10.68
CA LYS A 248 6.02 -2.13 -11.56
C LYS A 248 6.21 -0.66 -11.21
N ARG A 249 5.17 0.00 -10.69
CA ARG A 249 5.25 1.34 -10.12
C ARG A 249 4.32 1.49 -8.91
N SER A 250 4.85 2.09 -7.85
CA SER A 250 4.10 2.40 -6.63
C SER A 250 3.77 3.89 -6.57
N PHE A 251 2.61 4.23 -5.99
CA PHE A 251 2.11 5.59 -5.86
C PHE A 251 1.67 5.84 -4.42
N LYS A 252 2.45 6.65 -3.69
CA LYS A 252 2.22 7.03 -2.30
C LYS A 252 1.26 8.22 -2.22
N LEU A 253 0.12 8.03 -1.56
CA LEU A 253 -0.75 9.14 -1.16
C LEU A 253 -0.27 9.74 0.17
N PRO A 254 -0.48 11.04 0.40
CA PRO A 254 -0.08 11.67 1.65
C PRO A 254 -0.96 11.21 2.82
N ASN A 255 -0.35 10.93 3.96
CA ASN A 255 -1.05 10.71 5.21
C ASN A 255 -0.15 11.03 6.42
N PRO A 256 -0.26 12.23 6.99
CA PRO A 256 0.44 12.61 8.20
C PRO A 256 -0.29 12.24 9.50
N MET A 257 -1.48 11.62 9.45
CA MET A 257 -2.29 11.34 10.66
C MET A 257 -1.83 10.09 11.41
N TYR A 258 -1.34 9.07 10.71
CA TYR A 258 -0.84 7.85 11.34
C TYR A 258 0.24 7.15 10.51
N TYR A 259 0.92 6.19 11.15
CA TYR A 259 1.93 5.35 10.52
C TYR A 259 1.64 3.87 10.76
N ILE A 260 1.77 3.07 9.70
CA ILE A 260 1.64 1.62 9.74
C ILE A 260 2.90 0.96 9.15
N ALA A 261 3.44 -0.04 9.85
CA ALA A 261 4.58 -0.85 9.44
C ALA A 261 4.14 -2.19 8.84
#